data_AF-L7F2U2-F1
#
_entry.id   AF-L7F2U2-F1
#
_cell.length_a   1.000
_cell.length_b   1.000
_cell.length_c   1.000
_cell.angle_alpha   90.00
_cell.angle_beta   90.00
_cell.angle_gamma   90.00
#
_symmetry.space_group_name_H-M   'P 1'
#
loop_
_entity.id
_entity.type
_entity.pdbx_description
1 polymer ?
#
loop_
_entity_poly.entity_id
_entity_poly.type
_entity_poly.pdbx_seq_one_letter_code
_entity_poly.pdbx_strand_id
1 'polypeptide(L)'
;MERLIDFSRDRLMLCGGCDRRLVVDLDWIDRWEQGGEKCPGCGLTCEHEDAPRVTVDPDDPALDDDRVATVSWYHTSTQPDWPTRDFDPAAVLAPETRRMMGGDEPVAAWAARQRAKALHIGTYEAAVHNMLRRIRDQADRGNQFYLYRIHLNPSVVVREGWLIDPSDFVGDVVLDQVCPPGVDVARYLNYHEDPGGLSLALGREAIASVQQVTVPLPDAWDADWVREAVAALETASDAPVSATGKLARFIRPASPRAVLGRELAAALAGRLPVNLRDQFKSTAAFAEGDDPARWARRTSALLDLIGNPTRVLSALGKAEHRQV
;
A
#
# COMPACT_ATOMS: atom_id res chain seq x y z
N MET A 1 19.23 -7.96 -1.73
CA MET A 1 18.79 -8.73 -2.90
C MET A 1 17.37 -8.33 -3.25
N GLU A 2 17.07 -8.07 -4.53
CA GLU A 2 15.69 -7.82 -4.95
C GLU A 2 14.87 -9.10 -5.02
N ARG A 3 13.60 -9.00 -4.63
CA ARG A 3 12.59 -10.01 -4.97
C ARG A 3 12.07 -9.74 -6.37
N LEU A 4 11.57 -10.78 -7.04
CA LEU A 4 10.80 -10.58 -8.27
C LEU A 4 9.54 -9.78 -7.92
N ILE A 5 9.32 -8.69 -8.65
CA ILE A 5 8.13 -7.85 -8.48
C ILE A 5 7.10 -8.29 -9.52
N ASP A 6 5.96 -8.78 -9.06
CA ASP A 6 4.83 -9.16 -9.89
C ASP A 6 3.51 -8.97 -9.13
N PHE A 7 2.82 -7.88 -9.48
CA PHE A 7 1.50 -7.57 -8.95
C PHE A 7 0.41 -8.55 -9.38
N SER A 8 0.65 -9.35 -10.43
CA SER A 8 -0.32 -10.30 -11.01
C SER A 8 0.01 -11.76 -10.71
N ARG A 9 1.05 -12.06 -9.91
CA ARG A 9 1.48 -13.44 -9.64
C ARG A 9 0.33 -14.30 -9.10
N ASP A 10 0.40 -15.61 -9.29
CA ASP A 10 -0.54 -16.50 -8.63
C ASP A 10 -0.31 -16.51 -7.11
N ARG A 11 -1.37 -16.81 -6.36
CA ARG A 11 -1.37 -16.94 -4.90
C ARG A 11 -1.74 -18.36 -4.50
N LEU A 12 -1.20 -18.79 -3.36
CA LEU A 12 -1.63 -20.03 -2.74
C LEU A 12 -2.75 -19.77 -1.74
N MET A 13 -3.77 -20.62 -1.80
CA MET A 13 -4.81 -20.71 -0.77
C MET A 13 -4.82 -22.11 -0.15
N LEU A 14 -5.09 -22.17 1.14
CA LEU A 14 -5.22 -23.40 1.91
C LEU A 14 -6.62 -23.49 2.51
N CYS A 15 -7.32 -24.58 2.25
CA CYS A 15 -8.61 -24.87 2.88
C CYS A 15 -8.42 -25.59 4.21
N GLY A 16 -8.91 -25.00 5.31
CA GLY A 16 -8.90 -25.67 6.62
C GLY A 16 -9.82 -26.89 6.71
N GLY A 17 -10.88 -26.95 5.90
CA GLY A 17 -11.85 -28.06 5.96
C GLY A 17 -11.42 -29.33 5.23
N CYS A 18 -10.49 -29.27 4.28
CA CYS A 18 -10.04 -30.45 3.53
C CYS A 18 -8.53 -30.46 3.17
N ASP A 19 -7.74 -29.55 3.74
CA ASP A 19 -6.30 -29.38 3.54
C ASP A 19 -5.85 -29.17 2.08
N ARG A 20 -6.81 -28.94 1.18
CA ARG A 20 -6.49 -28.70 -0.23
C ARG A 20 -5.78 -27.36 -0.39
N ARG A 21 -4.65 -27.40 -1.08
CA ARG A 21 -3.95 -26.22 -1.61
C ARG A 21 -4.44 -25.89 -3.01
N LEU A 22 -4.65 -24.60 -3.27
CA LEU A 22 -5.10 -24.07 -4.55
C LEU A 22 -4.13 -22.98 -5.00
N VAL A 23 -3.70 -23.04 -6.25
CA VAL A 23 -3.02 -21.93 -6.92
C VAL A 23 -4.10 -21.13 -7.64
N VAL A 24 -4.21 -19.85 -7.34
CA VAL A 24 -5.29 -18.99 -7.84
C VAL A 24 -4.76 -17.61 -8.23
N ASP A 25 -5.39 -16.99 -9.23
CA ASP A 25 -5.14 -15.60 -9.57
C ASP A 25 -5.95 -14.65 -8.67
N LEU A 26 -5.70 -13.35 -8.81
CA LEU A 26 -6.41 -12.32 -8.05
C LEU A 26 -7.89 -12.19 -8.45
N ASP A 27 -8.24 -12.52 -9.71
CA ASP A 27 -9.64 -12.50 -10.15
C ASP A 27 -10.45 -13.63 -9.45
N TRP A 28 -9.85 -14.79 -9.20
CA TRP A 28 -10.45 -15.86 -8.42
C TRP A 28 -10.63 -15.44 -6.96
N ILE A 29 -9.63 -14.80 -6.35
CA ILE A 29 -9.74 -14.27 -4.97
C ILE A 29 -10.87 -13.25 -4.87
N ASP A 30 -10.99 -12.34 -5.83
CA ASP A 30 -12.07 -11.34 -5.87
C ASP A 30 -13.46 -12.01 -5.96
N ARG A 31 -13.63 -12.99 -6.86
CA ARG A 31 -14.89 -13.76 -6.93
C ARG A 31 -15.16 -14.56 -5.66
N TRP A 32 -14.11 -15.11 -5.04
CA TRP A 32 -14.21 -15.82 -3.76
C TRP A 32 -14.70 -14.92 -2.63
N GLU A 33 -14.14 -13.72 -2.49
CA GLU A 33 -14.56 -12.74 -1.49
C GLU A 33 -16.01 -12.26 -1.72
N GLN A 34 -16.46 -12.24 -2.98
CA GLN A 34 -17.85 -11.94 -3.36
C GLN A 34 -18.82 -13.12 -3.23
N GLY A 35 -18.35 -14.28 -2.73
CA GLY A 35 -19.18 -15.49 -2.58
C GLY A 35 -19.49 -16.22 -3.88
N GLY A 36 -18.80 -15.88 -4.98
CA GLY A 36 -18.96 -16.47 -6.30
C GLY A 36 -18.22 -17.80 -6.50
N GLU A 37 -17.28 -18.13 -5.62
CA GLU A 37 -16.45 -19.35 -5.70
C GLU A 37 -16.71 -20.29 -4.50
N LYS A 38 -16.32 -21.56 -4.66
CA LYS A 38 -16.39 -22.60 -3.61
C LYS A 38 -15.08 -23.37 -3.57
N CYS A 39 -14.72 -23.91 -2.42
CA CYS A 39 -13.61 -24.85 -2.32
C CYS A 39 -13.85 -26.03 -3.28
N PRO A 40 -12.95 -26.30 -4.25
CA PRO A 40 -13.12 -27.42 -5.18
C PRO A 40 -13.03 -28.81 -4.51
N GLY A 41 -12.54 -28.88 -3.28
CA GLY A 41 -12.41 -30.13 -2.52
C GLY A 41 -13.68 -30.45 -1.72
N CYS A 42 -14.09 -29.55 -0.83
CA CYS A 42 -15.19 -29.78 0.12
C CYS A 42 -16.42 -28.90 -0.09
N GLY A 43 -16.40 -27.98 -1.04
CA GLY A 43 -17.54 -27.11 -1.36
C GLY A 43 -17.78 -25.94 -0.39
N LEU A 44 -16.91 -25.73 0.61
CA LEU A 44 -17.01 -24.60 1.53
C LEU A 44 -16.96 -23.26 0.79
N THR A 45 -17.77 -22.31 1.26
CA THR A 45 -17.82 -20.91 0.79
C THR A 45 -16.97 -20.00 1.68
N CYS A 46 -16.71 -18.77 1.25
CA CYS A 46 -15.86 -17.80 1.94
C CYS A 46 -16.35 -17.39 3.35
N GLU A 47 -17.63 -17.61 3.62
CA GLU A 47 -18.28 -17.34 4.91
C GLU A 47 -17.90 -18.36 6.00
N HIS A 48 -17.39 -19.54 5.62
CA HIS A 48 -17.05 -20.58 6.58
C HIS A 48 -15.71 -20.27 7.29
N GLU A 49 -15.59 -20.66 8.56
CA GLU A 49 -14.38 -20.49 9.35
C GLU A 49 -13.20 -21.25 8.72
N ASP A 50 -13.40 -22.54 8.42
CA ASP A 50 -12.41 -23.42 7.75
C ASP A 50 -12.32 -23.27 6.23
N ALA A 51 -12.85 -22.17 5.68
CA ALA A 51 -12.83 -21.93 4.25
C ALA A 51 -11.40 -21.72 3.73
N PRO A 52 -11.14 -21.94 2.42
CA PRO A 52 -9.91 -21.46 1.77
C PRO A 52 -9.52 -20.03 2.19
N ARG A 53 -8.32 -19.89 2.74
CA ARG A 53 -7.67 -18.60 3.01
C ARG A 53 -6.35 -18.54 2.26
N VAL A 54 -5.95 -17.34 1.88
CA VAL A 54 -4.62 -17.13 1.30
C VAL A 54 -3.57 -17.56 2.32
N THR A 55 -2.49 -18.17 1.85
CA THR A 55 -1.38 -18.64 2.67
C THR A 55 -0.05 -18.27 2.02
N VAL A 56 1.03 -18.41 2.78
CA VAL A 56 2.38 -18.05 2.35
C VAL A 56 2.82 -19.00 1.23
N ASP A 57 3.53 -18.45 0.24
CA ASP A 57 4.26 -19.23 -0.74
C ASP A 57 5.42 -20.00 -0.08
N PRO A 58 5.46 -21.35 -0.11
CA PRO A 58 6.58 -22.12 0.43
C PRO A 58 7.94 -21.74 -0.14
N ASP A 59 7.98 -21.15 -1.34
CA ASP A 59 9.20 -20.71 -2.00
C ASP A 59 9.55 -19.24 -1.69
N ASP A 60 8.78 -18.54 -0.83
CA ASP A 60 9.09 -17.16 -0.44
C ASP A 60 10.44 -17.11 0.28
N PRO A 61 11.43 -16.33 -0.22
CA PRO A 61 12.75 -16.24 0.39
C PRO A 61 12.74 -15.73 1.84
N ALA A 62 11.70 -15.01 2.26
CA ALA A 62 11.59 -14.49 3.62
C ALA A 62 11.16 -15.57 4.64
N LEU A 63 10.78 -16.77 4.22
CA LEU A 63 10.57 -17.91 5.13
C LEU A 63 11.87 -18.42 5.74
N ASP A 64 13.01 -18.18 5.09
CA ASP A 64 14.34 -18.50 5.59
C ASP A 64 14.88 -17.33 6.43
N ASP A 65 15.06 -17.57 7.74
CA ASP A 65 15.61 -16.62 8.72
C ASP A 65 16.88 -15.94 8.23
N ASP A 66 17.81 -16.69 7.64
CA ASP A 66 19.11 -16.17 7.18
C ASP A 66 18.97 -15.21 5.99
N ARG A 67 17.84 -15.28 5.28
CA ARG A 67 17.58 -14.46 4.10
C ARG A 67 16.82 -13.18 4.40
N VAL A 68 16.13 -13.09 5.54
CA VAL A 68 15.31 -11.93 5.91
C VAL A 68 16.11 -10.63 5.89
N ALA A 69 17.34 -10.63 6.42
CA ALA A 69 18.20 -9.46 6.42
C ALA A 69 18.84 -9.16 5.05
N THR A 70 18.88 -10.15 4.15
CA THR A 70 19.55 -10.05 2.85
C THR A 70 18.62 -9.54 1.75
N VAL A 71 17.31 -9.73 1.89
CA VAL A 71 16.31 -9.24 0.93
C VAL A 71 16.00 -7.77 1.15
N SER A 72 15.64 -7.08 0.07
CA SER A 72 15.18 -5.70 0.15
C SER A 72 13.70 -5.65 0.55
N TRP A 73 13.43 -4.77 1.51
CA TRP A 73 12.09 -4.49 2.00
C TRP A 73 11.66 -3.08 1.58
N TYR A 74 10.36 -2.83 1.59
CA TYR A 74 9.79 -1.60 1.05
C TYR A 74 8.76 -0.98 1.98
N HIS A 75 8.69 0.34 1.95
CA HIS A 75 7.69 1.13 2.67
C HIS A 75 7.41 2.42 1.91
N THR A 76 6.16 2.88 1.91
CA THR A 76 5.80 4.20 1.40
C THR A 76 5.34 5.11 2.52
N SER A 77 5.88 6.32 2.57
CA SER A 77 5.51 7.31 3.58
C SER A 77 5.39 8.70 2.97
N THR A 78 4.61 9.56 3.62
CA THR A 78 4.56 11.00 3.34
C THR A 78 5.65 11.78 4.11
N GLN A 79 6.36 11.11 5.02
CA GLN A 79 7.49 11.67 5.76
C GLN A 79 8.78 11.53 4.92
N PRO A 80 9.51 12.61 4.63
CA PRO A 80 10.73 12.60 3.80
C PRO A 80 11.96 12.01 4.50
N ASP A 81 11.91 11.88 5.82
CA ASP A 81 13.02 11.43 6.68
C ASP A 81 12.72 10.08 7.35
N TRP A 82 11.75 9.31 6.83
CA TRP A 82 11.36 8.02 7.41
C TRP A 82 12.46 6.93 7.21
N PRO A 83 12.73 6.07 8.20
CA PRO A 83 12.30 6.21 9.59
C PRO A 83 13.04 7.39 10.24
N THR A 84 12.30 8.26 10.93
CA THR A 84 12.89 9.33 11.73
C THR A 84 13.64 8.74 12.91
N ARG A 85 14.90 9.17 13.11
CA ARG A 85 15.76 8.70 14.21
C ARG A 85 15.23 9.17 15.56
N ASP A 86 15.02 10.48 15.70
CA ASP A 86 14.45 11.10 16.90
C ASP A 86 12.93 11.25 16.78
N PHE A 87 12.22 10.11 16.75
CA PHE A 87 10.76 10.12 16.61
C PHE A 87 10.09 10.71 17.87
N ASP A 88 9.75 11.99 17.81
CA ASP A 88 8.91 12.67 18.81
C ASP A 88 7.48 12.89 18.30
N PRO A 89 6.56 11.96 18.55
CA PRO A 89 5.17 12.10 18.13
C PRO A 89 4.46 13.27 18.82
N ALA A 90 4.94 13.76 19.97
CA ALA A 90 4.33 14.90 20.66
C ALA A 90 4.67 16.25 19.99
N ALA A 91 5.77 16.33 19.24
CA ALA A 91 6.24 17.57 18.62
C ALA A 91 5.23 18.17 17.63
N VAL A 92 4.43 17.33 16.97
CA VAL A 92 3.42 17.76 15.98
C VAL A 92 2.08 18.18 16.60
N LEU A 93 1.89 17.97 17.91
CA LEU A 93 0.64 18.30 18.58
C LEU A 93 0.58 19.80 18.93
N ALA A 94 -0.44 20.48 18.40
CA ALA A 94 -0.75 21.86 18.75
C ALA A 94 -1.08 22.01 20.26
N PRO A 95 -0.82 23.18 20.87
CA PRO A 95 -1.12 23.42 22.28
C PRO A 95 -2.58 23.13 22.66
N GLU A 96 -3.52 23.44 21.77
CA GLU A 96 -4.96 23.16 21.94
C GLU A 96 -5.22 21.65 22.00
N THR A 97 -4.62 20.88 21.08
CA THR A 97 -4.73 19.43 21.06
C THR A 97 -4.17 18.81 22.34
N ARG A 98 -3.01 19.29 22.82
CA ARG A 98 -2.42 18.84 24.08
C ARG A 98 -3.36 19.07 25.27
N ARG A 99 -4.04 20.22 25.31
CA ARG A 99 -5.07 20.51 26.34
C ARG A 99 -6.27 19.58 26.24
N MET A 100 -6.78 19.34 25.02
CA MET A 100 -7.90 18.42 24.79
C MET A 100 -7.57 16.98 25.19
N MET A 101 -6.31 16.58 25.10
CA MET A 101 -5.83 15.26 25.53
C MET A 101 -5.68 15.13 27.05
N GLY A 102 -5.89 16.21 27.82
CA GLY A 102 -5.77 16.21 29.28
C GLY A 102 -4.42 16.70 29.82
N GLY A 103 -3.58 17.33 28.98
CA GLY A 103 -2.31 17.92 29.39
C GLY A 103 -1.11 17.00 29.19
N ASP A 104 0.02 17.37 29.80
CA ASP A 104 1.34 16.83 29.44
C ASP A 104 1.52 15.34 29.78
N GLU A 105 0.95 14.86 30.90
CA GLU A 105 1.08 13.46 31.31
C GLU A 105 0.34 12.50 30.35
N PRO A 106 -0.94 12.72 29.99
CA PRO A 106 -1.60 11.95 28.93
C PRO A 106 -0.91 12.04 27.56
N VAL A 107 -0.36 13.21 27.21
CA VAL A 107 0.40 13.39 25.97
C VAL A 107 1.68 12.55 26.00
N ALA A 108 2.41 12.53 27.12
CA ALA A 108 3.61 11.71 27.28
C ALA A 108 3.28 10.21 27.20
N ALA A 109 2.19 9.76 27.83
CA ALA A 109 1.73 8.37 27.74
C ALA A 109 1.30 7.98 26.31
N TRP A 110 0.60 8.87 25.60
CA TRP A 110 0.29 8.67 24.19
C TRP A 110 1.55 8.62 23.32
N ALA A 111 2.52 9.53 23.56
CA ALA A 111 3.78 9.56 22.84
C ALA A 111 4.61 8.30 23.06
N ALA A 112 4.65 7.79 24.29
CA ALA A 112 5.27 6.50 24.62
C ALA A 112 4.60 5.34 23.85
N ARG A 113 3.27 5.31 23.79
CA ARG A 113 2.53 4.31 22.98
C ARG A 113 2.86 4.39 21.50
N GLN A 114 2.95 5.59 20.92
CA GLN A 114 3.33 5.75 19.50
C GLN A 114 4.76 5.29 19.23
N ARG A 115 5.70 5.51 20.16
CA ARG A 115 7.08 5.03 20.06
C ARG A 115 7.19 3.51 20.18
N ALA A 116 6.29 2.88 20.93
CA ALA A 116 6.24 1.43 21.12
C ALA A 116 5.56 0.68 19.97
N LYS A 117 5.07 1.37 18.93
CA LYS A 117 4.51 0.73 17.75
C LYS A 117 5.61 0.14 16.87
N ALA A 118 5.37 -1.05 16.34
CA ALA A 118 6.21 -1.63 15.32
C ALA A 118 6.14 -0.80 14.03
N LEU A 119 7.25 -0.75 13.30
CA LEU A 119 7.26 -0.33 11.91
C LEU A 119 6.84 -1.50 11.03
N HIS A 120 6.07 -1.20 10.00
CA HIS A 120 5.62 -2.17 9.01
C HIS A 120 6.30 -1.94 7.67
N ILE A 121 6.99 -2.96 7.20
CA ILE A 121 7.63 -2.98 5.88
C ILE A 121 7.25 -4.26 5.14
N GLY A 122 7.22 -4.22 3.82
CA GLY A 122 6.71 -5.34 3.01
C GLY A 122 7.47 -5.56 1.72
N THR A 123 6.82 -6.28 0.82
CA THR A 123 7.19 -6.33 -0.61
C THR A 123 7.04 -4.96 -1.26
N TYR A 124 7.63 -4.78 -2.44
CA TYR A 124 7.43 -3.56 -3.22
C TYR A 124 5.93 -3.38 -3.53
N GLU A 125 5.26 -4.48 -3.86
CA GLU A 125 3.83 -4.56 -4.16
C GLU A 125 2.99 -4.11 -2.97
N ALA A 126 3.28 -4.64 -1.77
CA ALA A 126 2.60 -4.24 -0.54
C ALA A 126 2.79 -2.75 -0.25
N ALA A 127 4.00 -2.21 -0.47
CA ALA A 127 4.28 -0.80 -0.25
C ALA A 127 3.50 0.11 -1.23
N VAL A 128 3.49 -0.22 -2.53
CA VAL A 128 2.73 0.54 -3.53
C VAL A 128 1.22 0.45 -3.29
N HIS A 129 0.70 -0.73 -2.95
CA HIS A 129 -0.71 -0.89 -2.61
C HIS A 129 -1.05 -0.05 -1.36
N ASN A 130 -0.23 -0.12 -0.30
CA ASN A 130 -0.44 0.69 0.91
C ASN A 130 -0.51 2.19 0.59
N MET A 131 0.35 2.70 -0.28
CA MET A 131 0.29 4.08 -0.76
C MET A 131 -1.06 4.41 -1.41
N LEU A 132 -1.53 3.59 -2.36
CA LEU A 132 -2.80 3.82 -3.05
C LEU A 132 -3.99 3.78 -2.08
N ARG A 133 -3.99 2.82 -1.14
CA ARG A 133 -4.98 2.74 -0.06
C ARG A 133 -4.98 4.00 0.80
N ARG A 134 -3.81 4.49 1.21
CA ARG A 134 -3.68 5.71 2.04
C ARG A 134 -4.17 6.97 1.33
N ILE A 135 -3.87 7.12 0.04
CA ILE A 135 -4.38 8.24 -0.75
C ILE A 135 -5.91 8.21 -0.80
N ARG A 136 -6.52 7.02 -0.89
CA ARG A 136 -7.98 6.84 -0.90
C ARG A 136 -8.61 7.07 0.47
N ASP A 137 -8.09 6.42 1.51
CA ASP A 137 -8.81 6.18 2.76
C ASP A 137 -8.32 7.03 3.94
N GLN A 138 -7.11 7.60 3.87
CA GLN A 138 -6.43 8.23 5.02
C GLN A 138 -6.12 9.71 4.80
N ALA A 139 -6.89 10.39 3.95
CA ALA A 139 -6.75 11.83 3.67
C ALA A 139 -5.35 12.27 3.19
N ASP A 140 -4.51 11.34 2.72
CA ASP A 140 -3.19 11.64 2.17
C ASP A 140 -3.25 12.13 0.72
N ARG A 141 -4.46 12.42 0.20
CA ARG A 141 -4.64 12.92 -1.15
C ARG A 141 -3.97 14.28 -1.31
N GLY A 142 -2.97 14.32 -2.20
CA GLY A 142 -2.22 15.54 -2.53
C GLY A 142 -0.92 15.69 -1.75
N ASN A 143 -0.66 14.84 -0.77
CA ASN A 143 0.64 14.76 -0.11
C ASN A 143 1.69 14.15 -1.04
N GLN A 144 2.94 14.57 -0.88
CA GLN A 144 4.07 13.95 -1.54
C GLN A 144 4.40 12.64 -0.83
N PHE A 145 4.46 11.54 -1.59
CA PHE A 145 4.92 10.25 -1.10
C PHE A 145 6.39 10.00 -1.46
N TYR A 146 7.01 9.17 -0.64
CA TYR A 146 8.37 8.68 -0.80
C TYR A 146 8.34 7.16 -0.69
N LEU A 147 9.05 6.49 -1.60
CA LEU A 147 9.29 5.06 -1.52
C LEU A 147 10.66 4.84 -0.90
N TYR A 148 10.67 4.02 0.14
CA TYR A 148 11.86 3.60 0.84
C TYR A 148 12.19 2.16 0.47
N ARG A 149 13.46 1.92 0.16
CA ARG A 149 14.06 0.60 0.12
C ARG A 149 14.89 0.42 1.38
N ILE A 150 14.51 -0.56 2.18
CA ILE A 150 15.03 -0.81 3.52
C ILE A 150 15.98 -2.01 3.49
N HIS A 151 17.11 -1.84 4.16
CA HIS A 151 18.07 -2.90 4.44
C HIS A 151 18.17 -3.07 5.96
N LEU A 152 17.99 -4.29 6.43
CA LEU A 152 18.05 -4.62 7.86
C LEU A 152 19.49 -4.82 8.32
N ASN A 153 19.69 -4.74 9.64
CA ASN A 153 20.95 -5.14 10.24
C ASN A 153 21.21 -6.63 9.97
N PRO A 154 22.43 -7.05 9.55
CA PRO A 154 22.72 -8.46 9.31
C PRO A 154 22.57 -9.36 10.54
N SER A 155 22.61 -8.76 11.74
CA SER A 155 22.51 -9.45 13.02
C SER A 155 21.09 -9.49 13.61
N VAL A 156 20.06 -9.11 12.85
CA VAL A 156 18.68 -9.15 13.38
C VAL A 156 18.30 -10.57 13.76
N VAL A 157 17.64 -10.70 14.92
CA VAL A 157 17.04 -11.96 15.36
C VAL A 157 15.60 -12.00 14.87
N VAL A 158 15.30 -12.96 14.01
CA VAL A 158 13.95 -13.15 13.46
C VAL A 158 13.15 -14.07 14.37
N ARG A 159 11.88 -13.73 14.59
CA ARG A 159 10.93 -14.60 15.29
C ARG A 159 10.74 -15.90 14.51
N GLU A 160 10.68 -17.03 15.22
CA GLU A 160 10.31 -18.31 14.61
C GLU A 160 8.90 -18.26 13.98
N GLY A 161 8.80 -18.76 12.76
CA GLY A 161 7.53 -18.83 12.02
C GLY A 161 7.03 -17.47 11.53
N TRP A 162 5.74 -17.41 11.22
CA TRP A 162 5.06 -16.20 10.78
C TRP A 162 3.70 -16.09 11.47
N LEU A 163 3.22 -14.86 11.57
CA LEU A 163 1.94 -14.53 12.20
C LEU A 163 0.86 -14.32 11.16
N ILE A 164 -0.37 -14.68 11.48
CA ILE A 164 -1.53 -14.15 10.77
C ILE A 164 -1.70 -12.71 11.24
N ASP A 165 -1.81 -11.78 10.27
CA ASP A 165 -1.89 -10.32 10.44
C ASP A 165 -2.08 -9.86 11.92
N PRO A 166 -0.99 -9.43 12.58
CA PRO A 166 -1.00 -9.13 14.01
C PRO A 166 -1.64 -7.78 14.34
N SER A 167 -2.11 -7.04 13.32
CA SER A 167 -2.66 -5.71 13.48
C SER A 167 -3.97 -5.73 14.28
N ASP A 168 -4.15 -4.77 15.16
CA ASP A 168 -5.42 -4.60 15.87
C ASP A 168 -6.51 -4.00 14.95
N PHE A 169 -7.70 -3.75 15.51
CA PHE A 169 -8.83 -3.19 14.76
C PHE A 169 -8.58 -1.78 14.18
N VAL A 170 -7.54 -1.07 14.64
CA VAL A 170 -7.11 0.22 14.06
C VAL A 170 -5.88 0.09 13.16
N GLY A 171 -5.36 -1.13 12.97
CA GLY A 171 -4.20 -1.42 12.15
C GLY A 171 -2.86 -1.21 12.87
N ASP A 172 -2.86 -1.06 14.19
CA ASP A 172 -1.64 -0.87 14.98
C ASP A 172 -1.09 -2.21 15.48
N VAL A 173 0.25 -2.31 15.53
CA VAL A 173 0.95 -3.43 16.15
C VAL A 173 1.87 -2.89 17.24
N VAL A 174 1.67 -3.36 18.46
CA VAL A 174 2.59 -3.08 19.57
C VAL A 174 3.83 -3.95 19.39
N LEU A 175 5.01 -3.33 19.34
CA LEU A 175 6.27 -4.02 19.02
C LEU A 175 6.51 -5.21 19.96
N ASP A 176 6.41 -5.00 21.27
CA ASP A 176 6.69 -6.05 22.27
C ASP A 176 5.71 -7.24 22.22
N GLN A 177 4.55 -7.09 21.57
CA GLN A 177 3.60 -8.20 21.41
C GLN A 177 3.99 -9.14 20.26
N VAL A 178 4.68 -8.60 19.25
CA VAL A 178 5.12 -9.38 18.07
C VAL A 178 6.59 -9.74 18.13
N CYS A 179 7.41 -8.91 18.76
CA CYS A 179 8.84 -9.08 18.96
C CYS A 179 9.12 -9.16 20.47
N PRO A 180 9.07 -10.35 21.09
CA PRO A 180 9.44 -10.50 22.50
C PRO A 180 10.92 -10.16 22.73
N PRO A 181 11.38 -9.95 23.99
CA PRO A 181 12.77 -9.60 24.27
C PRO A 181 13.77 -10.56 23.61
N GLY A 182 14.73 -10.00 22.88
CA GLY A 182 15.72 -10.75 22.10
C GLY A 182 15.31 -11.09 20.67
N VAL A 183 14.12 -10.65 20.22
CA VAL A 183 13.65 -10.72 18.84
C VAL A 183 13.55 -9.31 18.28
N ASP A 184 14.09 -9.09 17.09
CA ASP A 184 14.09 -7.78 16.43
C ASP A 184 12.97 -7.64 15.39
N VAL A 185 12.61 -8.77 14.76
CA VAL A 185 11.74 -8.80 13.57
C VAL A 185 10.73 -9.95 13.66
N ALA A 186 9.47 -9.66 13.35
CA ALA A 186 8.42 -10.66 13.20
C ALA A 186 7.83 -10.64 11.79
N ARG A 187 7.74 -11.82 11.15
CA ARG A 187 7.04 -11.98 9.87
C ARG A 187 5.55 -12.05 10.09
N TYR A 188 4.78 -11.48 9.18
CA TYR A 188 3.36 -11.72 9.10
C TYR A 188 2.87 -11.89 7.66
N LEU A 189 1.85 -12.73 7.51
CA LEU A 189 1.14 -12.94 6.27
C LEU A 189 0.26 -11.72 5.98
N ASN A 190 0.51 -11.07 4.85
CA ASN A 190 -0.27 -9.94 4.40
C ASN A 190 -1.57 -10.44 3.73
N TYR A 191 -2.71 -9.93 4.19
CA TYR A 191 -4.03 -10.20 3.60
C TYR A 191 -4.60 -9.02 2.81
N HIS A 192 -4.10 -7.81 3.05
CA HIS A 192 -4.76 -6.59 2.62
C HIS A 192 -4.06 -5.92 1.44
N GLU A 193 -2.75 -5.69 1.53
CA GLU A 193 -1.99 -5.01 0.48
C GLU A 193 -1.32 -5.96 -0.51
N ASP A 194 -0.90 -7.13 -0.07
CA ASP A 194 -0.32 -8.14 -0.97
C ASP A 194 -0.70 -9.53 -0.48
N PRO A 195 -1.94 -9.99 -0.76
CA PRO A 195 -2.45 -11.26 -0.25
C PRO A 195 -1.44 -12.39 -0.49
N GLY A 196 -1.00 -13.10 0.55
CA GLY A 196 -0.06 -14.22 0.40
C GLY A 196 1.42 -13.84 0.44
N GLY A 197 1.74 -12.54 0.39
CA GLY A 197 3.08 -12.03 0.60
C GLY A 197 3.44 -11.94 2.08
N LEU A 198 4.72 -12.12 2.40
CA LEU A 198 5.25 -11.85 3.74
C LEU A 198 5.67 -10.38 3.88
N SER A 199 5.22 -9.77 4.98
CA SER A 199 5.65 -8.47 5.49
C SER A 199 6.32 -8.64 6.87
N LEU A 200 6.97 -7.58 7.35
CA LEU A 200 7.65 -7.56 8.63
C LEU A 200 7.09 -6.47 9.55
N ALA A 201 6.97 -6.81 10.83
CA ALA A 201 6.85 -5.89 11.94
C ALA A 201 8.19 -5.84 12.69
N LEU A 202 8.74 -4.65 12.92
CA LEU A 202 10.07 -4.49 13.54
C LEU A 202 10.25 -3.17 14.27
N GLY A 203 11.26 -3.11 15.14
CA GLY A 203 11.72 -1.88 15.78
C GLY A 203 12.62 -1.06 14.85
N ARG A 204 12.74 0.26 15.10
CA ARG A 204 13.60 1.16 14.31
C ARG A 204 15.05 0.68 14.24
N GLU A 205 15.57 0.17 15.37
CA GLU A 205 16.94 -0.34 15.51
C GLU A 205 17.24 -1.58 14.66
N ALA A 206 16.21 -2.27 14.13
CA ALA A 206 16.42 -3.39 13.21
C ALA A 206 16.84 -2.94 11.80
N ILE A 207 16.65 -1.65 11.47
CA ILE A 207 16.99 -1.09 10.17
C ILE A 207 18.43 -0.59 10.18
N ALA A 208 19.24 -1.08 9.23
CA ALA A 208 20.61 -0.58 9.04
C ALA A 208 20.62 0.70 8.18
N SER A 209 19.92 0.66 7.04
CA SER A 209 19.90 1.79 6.13
C SER A 209 18.66 1.81 5.25
N VAL A 210 18.38 2.99 4.71
CA VAL A 210 17.34 3.21 3.71
C VAL A 210 17.87 3.96 2.50
N GLN A 211 17.35 3.61 1.33
CA GLN A 211 17.41 4.44 0.13
C GLN A 211 16.01 5.01 -0.13
N GLN A 212 15.94 6.22 -0.67
CA GLN A 212 14.69 6.95 -0.79
C GLN A 212 14.56 7.60 -2.16
N VAL A 213 13.37 7.51 -2.74
CA VAL A 213 12.99 8.27 -3.94
C VAL A 213 11.62 8.89 -3.75
N THR A 214 11.39 10.02 -4.42
CA THR A 214 10.07 10.65 -4.49
C THR A 214 9.19 9.85 -5.45
N VAL A 215 7.95 9.55 -5.04
CA VAL A 215 6.99 8.82 -5.89
C VAL A 215 5.66 9.59 -6.06
N PRO A 216 5.07 9.60 -7.26
CA PRO A 216 5.60 9.02 -8.51
C PRO A 216 6.83 9.79 -9.02
N LEU A 217 7.68 9.12 -9.82
CA LEU A 217 8.90 9.73 -10.33
C LEU A 217 8.58 10.87 -11.33
N PRO A 218 9.29 12.01 -11.29
CA PRO A 218 8.95 13.20 -12.09
C PRO A 218 9.08 13.08 -13.61
N ASP A 219 9.57 11.98 -14.18
CA ASP A 219 9.71 11.78 -15.65
C ASP A 219 9.24 10.37 -16.07
N ALA A 220 8.45 9.73 -15.21
CA ALA A 220 8.05 8.34 -15.35
C ALA A 220 6.62 8.19 -15.89
N TRP A 221 6.27 8.92 -16.94
CA TRP A 221 4.97 8.78 -17.60
C TRP A 221 5.09 8.31 -19.05
N ASP A 222 4.01 7.73 -19.53
CA ASP A 222 3.77 7.49 -20.95
C ASP A 222 3.48 8.83 -21.65
N ALA A 223 4.48 9.34 -22.38
CA ALA A 223 4.38 10.64 -23.04
C ALA A 223 3.32 10.68 -24.12
N ASP A 224 3.01 9.54 -24.75
CA ASP A 224 2.02 9.47 -25.82
C ASP A 224 0.62 9.52 -25.23
N TRP A 225 0.35 8.66 -24.24
CA TRP A 225 -0.92 8.69 -23.50
C TRP A 225 -1.18 10.03 -22.83
N VAL A 226 -0.16 10.66 -22.23
CA VAL A 226 -0.31 12.00 -21.61
C VAL A 226 -0.71 13.05 -22.64
N ARG A 227 -0.08 13.08 -23.81
CA ARG A 227 -0.43 14.07 -24.86
C ARG A 227 -1.86 13.87 -25.35
N GLU A 228 -2.27 12.63 -25.58
CA GLU A 228 -3.62 12.30 -26.04
C GLU A 228 -4.69 12.64 -24.99
N ALA A 229 -4.46 12.28 -23.73
CA ALA A 229 -5.37 12.55 -22.63
C ALA A 229 -5.55 14.07 -22.41
N VAL A 230 -4.47 14.85 -22.48
CA VAL A 230 -4.52 16.31 -22.35
C VAL A 230 -5.33 16.93 -23.48
N ALA A 231 -5.04 16.58 -24.73
CA ALA A 231 -5.77 17.11 -25.89
C ALA A 231 -7.28 16.80 -25.80
N ALA A 232 -7.64 15.59 -25.36
CA ALA A 232 -9.03 15.19 -25.19
C ALA A 232 -9.73 16.00 -24.08
N LEU A 233 -9.07 16.19 -22.93
CA LEU A 233 -9.62 16.95 -21.80
C LEU A 233 -9.75 18.44 -22.08
N GLU A 234 -8.77 19.05 -22.78
CA GLU A 234 -8.81 20.47 -23.16
C GLU A 234 -9.91 20.75 -24.18
N THR A 235 -10.21 19.79 -25.06
CA THR A 235 -11.32 19.90 -26.02
C THR A 235 -12.68 19.75 -25.35
N ALA A 236 -12.75 19.03 -24.23
CA ALA A 236 -13.99 18.83 -23.48
C ALA A 236 -14.40 20.10 -22.71
N SER A 237 -15.71 20.38 -22.70
CA SER A 237 -16.29 21.49 -21.93
C SER A 237 -16.11 21.29 -20.42
N ASP A 238 -15.72 22.36 -19.72
CA ASP A 238 -15.65 22.44 -18.27
C ASP A 238 -16.92 23.02 -17.62
N ALA A 239 -17.91 23.42 -18.43
CA ALA A 239 -19.19 23.87 -17.90
C ALA A 239 -19.94 22.68 -17.27
N PRO A 240 -20.25 22.72 -15.95
CA PRO A 240 -21.00 21.64 -15.31
C PRO A 240 -22.40 21.54 -15.90
N VAL A 241 -22.84 20.31 -16.22
CA VAL A 241 -24.21 20.08 -16.68
C VAL A 241 -25.10 19.91 -15.46
N SER A 242 -26.08 20.81 -15.30
CA SER A 242 -27.06 20.71 -14.21
C SER A 242 -27.81 19.39 -14.27
N ALA A 243 -27.85 18.68 -13.14
CA ALA A 243 -28.66 17.48 -13.02
C ALA A 243 -30.15 17.84 -13.13
N THR A 244 -30.90 17.15 -13.98
CA THR A 244 -32.35 17.32 -14.14
C THR A 244 -33.10 16.17 -13.46
N GLY A 245 -34.15 16.46 -12.67
CA GLY A 245 -35.05 15.46 -12.08
C GLY A 245 -35.11 15.46 -10.55
N LYS A 246 -35.93 14.57 -9.97
CA LYS A 246 -36.22 14.52 -8.51
C LYS A 246 -35.00 14.23 -7.63
N LEU A 247 -33.96 13.61 -8.20
CA LEU A 247 -32.69 13.30 -7.51
C LEU A 247 -31.61 14.37 -7.74
N ALA A 248 -31.88 15.43 -8.52
CA ALA A 248 -30.91 16.47 -8.85
C ALA A 248 -30.29 17.14 -7.60
N ARG A 249 -31.05 17.25 -6.52
CA ARG A 249 -30.56 17.81 -5.23
C ARG A 249 -29.48 16.96 -4.55
N PHE A 250 -29.30 15.70 -4.97
CA PHE A 250 -28.32 14.77 -4.39
C PHE A 250 -27.16 14.47 -5.34
N ILE A 251 -27.21 14.97 -6.58
CA ILE A 251 -26.17 14.73 -7.59
C ILE A 251 -25.39 16.02 -7.79
N ARG A 252 -24.09 15.98 -7.48
CA ARG A 252 -23.20 17.10 -7.78
C ARG A 252 -23.05 17.19 -9.30
N PRO A 253 -23.37 18.33 -9.94
CA PRO A 253 -23.16 18.53 -11.36
C PRO A 253 -21.69 18.23 -11.73
N ALA A 254 -21.49 17.49 -12.81
CA ALA A 254 -20.16 17.24 -13.36
C ALA A 254 -20.09 17.81 -14.78
N SER A 255 -18.94 18.39 -15.13
CA SER A 255 -18.64 18.83 -16.48
C SER A 255 -18.34 17.62 -17.38
N PRO A 256 -18.55 17.73 -18.70
CA PRO A 256 -18.10 16.73 -19.66
C PRO A 256 -16.62 16.41 -19.52
N ARG A 257 -15.77 17.41 -19.23
CA ARG A 257 -14.35 17.21 -18.94
C ARG A 257 -14.12 16.29 -17.74
N ALA A 258 -14.83 16.50 -16.62
CA ALA A 258 -14.67 15.64 -15.45
C ALA A 258 -15.23 14.22 -15.66
N VAL A 259 -16.27 14.06 -16.47
CA VAL A 259 -16.75 12.74 -16.89
C VAL A 259 -15.66 12.01 -17.69
N LEU A 260 -15.11 12.66 -18.72
CA LEU A 260 -14.05 12.11 -19.55
C LEU A 260 -12.80 11.75 -18.73
N GLY A 261 -12.37 12.61 -17.81
CA GLY A 261 -11.25 12.32 -16.91
C GLY A 261 -11.47 11.07 -16.05
N ARG A 262 -12.70 10.84 -15.55
CA ARG A 262 -13.05 9.61 -14.83
C ARG A 262 -13.03 8.37 -15.73
N GLU A 263 -13.48 8.50 -16.97
CA GLU A 263 -13.44 7.39 -17.95
C GLU A 263 -12.01 7.01 -18.32
N LEU A 264 -11.13 8.00 -18.56
CA LEU A 264 -9.72 7.78 -18.82
C LEU A 264 -9.01 7.10 -17.62
N ALA A 265 -9.28 7.56 -16.39
CA ALA A 265 -8.76 6.90 -15.18
C ALA A 265 -9.26 5.45 -15.05
N ALA A 266 -10.54 5.21 -15.31
CA ALA A 266 -11.13 3.86 -15.26
C ALA A 266 -10.53 2.94 -16.33
N ALA A 267 -10.26 3.46 -17.54
CA ALA A 267 -9.62 2.69 -18.61
C ALA A 267 -8.18 2.28 -18.25
N LEU A 268 -7.42 3.15 -17.57
CA LEU A 268 -6.11 2.77 -17.04
C LEU A 268 -6.23 1.78 -15.89
N ALA A 269 -7.15 2.00 -14.95
CA ALA A 269 -7.40 1.08 -13.84
C ALA A 269 -7.73 -0.33 -14.35
N GLY A 270 -8.50 -0.47 -15.44
CA GLY A 270 -8.83 -1.76 -16.05
C GLY A 270 -7.63 -2.58 -16.53
N ARG A 271 -6.44 -1.97 -16.68
CA ARG A 271 -5.18 -2.65 -17.02
C ARG A 271 -4.48 -3.24 -15.80
N LEU A 272 -4.92 -2.89 -14.60
CA LEU A 272 -4.34 -3.36 -13.34
C LEU A 272 -5.01 -4.64 -12.84
N PRO A 273 -4.32 -5.41 -11.99
CA PRO A 273 -4.94 -6.49 -11.23
C PRO A 273 -6.15 -6.00 -10.43
N VAL A 274 -7.16 -6.87 -10.31
CA VAL A 274 -8.50 -6.51 -9.78
C VAL A 274 -8.46 -5.81 -8.43
N ASN A 275 -7.59 -6.26 -7.52
CA ASN A 275 -7.43 -5.71 -6.17
C ASN A 275 -6.87 -4.28 -6.14
N LEU A 276 -6.26 -3.79 -7.22
CA LEU A 276 -5.72 -2.43 -7.32
C LEU A 276 -6.65 -1.47 -8.07
N ARG A 277 -7.62 -1.97 -8.84
CA ARG A 277 -8.42 -1.15 -9.77
C ARG A 277 -9.15 -0.02 -9.06
N ASP A 278 -9.84 -0.34 -7.97
CA ASP A 278 -10.66 0.64 -7.24
C ASP A 278 -9.81 1.70 -6.53
N GLN A 279 -8.70 1.29 -5.92
CA GLN A 279 -7.79 2.22 -5.25
C GLN A 279 -7.08 3.13 -6.26
N PHE A 280 -6.63 2.57 -7.38
CA PHE A 280 -6.03 3.34 -8.46
C PHE A 280 -7.04 4.32 -9.05
N LYS A 281 -8.25 3.87 -9.38
CA LYS A 281 -9.32 4.72 -9.91
C LYS A 281 -9.66 5.88 -8.97
N SER A 282 -9.73 5.63 -7.67
CA SER A 282 -9.97 6.69 -6.68
C SER A 282 -8.78 7.68 -6.60
N THR A 283 -7.56 7.16 -6.60
CA THR A 283 -6.33 7.96 -6.56
C THR A 283 -6.16 8.83 -7.82
N ALA A 284 -6.52 8.30 -8.97
CA ALA A 284 -6.45 8.94 -10.29
C ALA A 284 -7.71 9.75 -10.65
N ALA A 285 -8.64 9.95 -9.70
CA ALA A 285 -9.90 10.64 -9.99
C ALA A 285 -9.68 12.10 -10.40
N PHE A 286 -10.06 12.43 -11.63
CA PHE A 286 -10.11 13.81 -12.14
C PHE A 286 -11.24 14.59 -11.46
N ALA A 287 -10.90 15.71 -10.84
CA ALA A 287 -11.85 16.63 -10.19
C ALA A 287 -12.13 17.86 -11.06
N GLU A 288 -13.26 18.53 -10.80
CA GLU A 288 -13.57 19.81 -11.44
C GLU A 288 -12.46 20.84 -11.14
N GLY A 289 -11.99 21.52 -12.17
CA GLY A 289 -10.92 22.52 -12.07
C GLY A 289 -9.50 21.95 -11.98
N ASP A 290 -9.32 20.62 -12.06
CA ASP A 290 -7.99 20.04 -12.21
C ASP A 290 -7.33 20.48 -13.53
N ASP A 291 -6.04 20.76 -13.48
CA ASP A 291 -5.21 21.00 -14.67
C ASP A 291 -5.01 19.68 -15.44
N PRO A 292 -5.47 19.56 -16.71
CA PRO A 292 -5.35 18.33 -17.49
C PRO A 292 -3.93 17.80 -17.58
N ALA A 293 -2.94 18.68 -17.80
CA ALA A 293 -1.55 18.28 -17.98
C ALA A 293 -0.92 17.74 -16.68
N ARG A 294 -1.13 18.42 -15.56
CA ARG A 294 -0.68 17.96 -14.24
C ARG A 294 -1.38 16.66 -13.83
N TRP A 295 -2.69 16.56 -14.05
CA TRP A 295 -3.43 15.34 -13.74
C TRP A 295 -2.93 14.16 -14.59
N ALA A 296 -2.81 14.31 -15.91
CA ALA A 296 -2.42 13.23 -16.80
C ALA A 296 -1.01 12.72 -16.47
N ARG A 297 -0.03 13.62 -16.28
CA ARG A 297 1.33 13.23 -15.87
C ARG A 297 1.33 12.46 -14.56
N ARG A 298 0.62 12.95 -13.53
CA ARG A 298 0.53 12.28 -12.23
C ARG A 298 -0.11 10.89 -12.37
N THR A 299 -1.22 10.78 -13.07
CA THR A 299 -1.97 9.53 -13.24
C THR A 299 -1.14 8.48 -13.99
N SER A 300 -0.48 8.88 -15.07
CA SER A 300 0.40 8.00 -15.82
C SER A 300 1.62 7.57 -14.99
N ALA A 301 2.20 8.49 -14.22
CA ALA A 301 3.37 8.18 -13.39
C ALA A 301 3.03 7.30 -12.18
N LEU A 302 1.80 7.34 -11.65
CA LEU A 302 1.32 6.36 -10.68
C LEU A 302 1.16 4.97 -11.30
N LEU A 303 0.75 4.89 -12.56
CA LEU A 303 0.63 3.61 -13.27
C LEU A 303 2.01 2.98 -13.51
N ASP A 304 3.04 3.79 -13.81
CA ASP A 304 4.42 3.33 -14.02
C ASP A 304 5.01 2.65 -12.77
N LEU A 305 4.60 3.06 -11.56
CA LEU A 305 5.00 2.37 -10.32
C LEU A 305 4.62 0.88 -10.31
N ILE A 306 3.53 0.52 -11.00
CA ILE A 306 3.01 -0.85 -11.07
C ILE A 306 3.49 -1.52 -12.37
N GLY A 307 3.37 -0.83 -13.51
CA GLY A 307 3.67 -1.39 -14.82
C GLY A 307 5.16 -1.42 -15.18
N ASN A 308 6.01 -0.64 -14.51
CA ASN A 308 7.44 -0.57 -14.78
C ASN A 308 8.29 -0.35 -13.51
N PRO A 309 8.22 -1.28 -12.53
CA PRO A 309 8.95 -1.13 -11.27
C PRO A 309 10.47 -1.00 -11.46
N THR A 310 11.03 -1.55 -12.55
CA THR A 310 12.48 -1.47 -12.85
C THR A 310 12.99 -0.04 -12.95
N ARG A 311 12.20 0.93 -13.44
CA ARG A 311 12.61 2.35 -13.46
C ARG A 311 12.76 2.90 -12.05
N VAL A 312 11.83 2.56 -11.16
CA VAL A 312 11.85 2.96 -9.76
C VAL A 312 13.02 2.30 -9.02
N LEU A 313 13.25 1.00 -9.23
CA LEU A 313 14.40 0.30 -8.66
C LEU A 313 15.74 0.88 -9.17
N SER A 314 15.80 1.30 -10.43
CA SER A 314 16.99 1.96 -10.99
C SER A 314 17.23 3.33 -10.38
N ALA A 315 16.16 4.08 -10.06
CA ALA A 315 16.26 5.35 -9.35
C ALA A 315 16.73 5.12 -7.90
N LEU A 316 16.16 4.13 -7.21
CA LEU A 316 16.59 3.72 -5.86
C LEU A 316 18.04 3.28 -5.84
N GLY A 317 18.50 2.49 -6.81
CA GLY A 317 19.90 2.03 -6.91
C GLY A 317 20.91 3.15 -7.09
N LYS A 318 20.48 4.35 -7.50
CA LYS A 318 21.30 5.57 -7.60
C LYS A 318 21.19 6.46 -6.36
N ALA A 319 20.19 6.24 -5.51
CA ALA A 319 19.97 7.02 -4.31
C ALA A 319 20.99 6.63 -3.22
N GLU A 320 21.42 7.62 -2.44
CA GLU A 320 22.35 7.41 -1.33
C GLU A 320 21.72 6.53 -0.24
N HIS A 321 22.57 5.73 0.41
CA HIS A 321 22.19 4.99 1.60
C HIS A 321 22.27 5.88 2.82
N ARG A 322 21.11 6.18 3.42
CA ARG A 322 21.03 6.86 4.72
C ARG A 322 21.05 5.81 5.83
N GLN A 323 22.04 5.89 6.71
CA GLN A 323 22.06 5.09 7.94
C GLN A 323 20.96 5.58 8.89
N VAL A 324 20.31 4.64 9.58
CA VAL A 324 19.24 4.91 10.55
C VAL A 324 19.82 4.99 11.96
#